data_AF-A0A2E7BVB2-F1
#
_entry.id   AF-A0A2E7BVB2-F1
#
_cell.length_a   1.000
_cell.length_b   1.000
_cell.length_c   1.000
_cell.angle_alpha   90.00
_cell.angle_beta   90.00
_cell.angle_gamma   90.00
#
_symmetry.space_group_name_H-M   'P 1'
#
loop_
_entity.id
_entity.type
_entity.pdbx_description
1 polymer ?
#
loop_
_entity_poly.entity_id
_entity_poly.type
_entity_poly.pdbx_seq_one_letter_code
_entity_poly.pdbx_strand_id
1 'polypeptide(L)'
;MNRLAGTPALVLGCLLLFFARRMFGATDGAQIMVWVAVGLLLLSFGLRIPRRQHVVAELRAAERTLLRFHGLSLVGLLIYGLSTEGGRDLIGQALPPPGSPDDLGIVLALAWPLVLALGLVPLLMLERALAPMTLAGQVVARRF
;
A
#
# COMPACT_ATOMS: atom_id res chain seq x y z
N MET A 1 -10.44 -17.36 11.02
CA MET A 1 -9.21 -16.70 11.53
C MET A 1 -8.68 -15.70 10.50
N ASN A 2 -8.66 -14.44 10.90
CA ASN A 2 -7.96 -13.24 10.40
C ASN A 2 -8.02 -12.89 8.90
N ARG A 3 -9.21 -12.53 8.38
CA ARG A 3 -9.34 -11.78 7.10
C ARG A 3 -8.53 -10.48 7.10
N LEU A 4 -8.33 -9.90 8.28
CA LEU A 4 -7.51 -8.70 8.51
C LEU A 4 -6.01 -8.91 8.31
N ALA A 5 -5.48 -10.14 8.16
CA ALA A 5 -4.03 -10.38 8.21
C ALA A 5 -3.16 -9.56 7.21
N GLY A 6 -3.72 -9.13 6.07
CA GLY A 6 -2.99 -8.31 5.11
C GLY A 6 -2.94 -6.81 5.46
N THR A 7 -3.91 -6.30 6.18
CA THR A 7 -4.08 -4.86 6.41
C THR A 7 -3.10 -4.27 7.42
N PRO A 8 -2.80 -4.92 8.55
CA PRO A 8 -1.73 -4.51 9.44
C PRO A 8 -0.38 -4.49 8.73
N ALA A 9 -0.10 -5.47 7.88
CA ALA A 9 1.13 -5.49 7.07
C ALA A 9 1.16 -4.31 6.09
N LEU A 10 0.05 -3.97 5.44
CA LEU A 10 -0.06 -2.80 4.58
C LEU A 10 0.20 -1.50 5.36
N VAL A 11 -0.53 -1.30 6.46
CA VAL A 11 -0.44 -0.09 7.29
C VAL A 11 0.97 0.06 7.85
N LEU A 12 1.54 -1.01 8.41
CA LEU A 12 2.88 -1.01 8.95
C LEU A 12 3.92 -0.74 7.86
N GLY A 13 3.78 -1.35 6.68
CA GLY A 13 4.62 -1.09 5.53
C GLY A 13 4.58 0.38 5.10
N CYS A 14 3.38 0.97 4.97
CA CYS A 14 3.22 2.39 4.64
C CYS A 14 3.85 3.32 5.68
N LEU A 15 3.63 3.05 6.98
CA LEU A 15 4.21 3.84 8.06
C LEU A 15 5.74 3.73 8.07
N LEU A 16 6.26 2.51 7.94
CA LEU A 16 7.69 2.27 7.91
C LEU A 16 8.35 2.98 6.72
N LEU A 17 7.72 2.94 5.53
CA LEU A 17 8.20 3.65 4.35
C LEU A 17 8.28 5.17 4.58
N PHE A 18 7.23 5.74 5.21
CA PHE A 18 7.16 7.16 5.52
C PHE A 18 8.21 7.58 6.55
N PHE A 19 8.34 6.84 7.65
CA PHE A 19 9.29 7.16 8.70
C PHE A 19 10.75 6.90 8.30
N ALA A 20 11.03 5.85 7.53
CA ALA A 20 12.38 5.55 7.06
C ALA A 20 13.03 6.75 6.35
N ARG A 21 12.32 7.32 5.37
CA ARG A 21 12.82 8.45 4.58
C ARG A 21 12.88 9.75 5.39
N ARG A 22 11.90 9.98 6.27
CA ARG A 22 11.78 11.26 7.01
C ARG A 22 12.63 11.36 8.26
N MET A 23 12.84 10.26 8.97
CA MET A 23 13.61 10.27 10.22
C MET A 23 15.08 9.95 10.01
N PHE A 24 15.40 9.05 9.08
CA PHE A 24 16.76 8.53 8.92
C PHE A 24 17.48 9.06 7.68
N GLY A 25 16.81 9.86 6.84
CA GLY A 25 17.43 10.47 5.66
C GLY A 25 18.00 9.43 4.68
N ALA A 26 19.19 9.71 4.13
CA ALA A 26 19.91 8.83 3.20
C ALA A 26 20.95 7.94 3.90
N THR A 27 20.64 7.43 5.09
CA THR A 27 21.51 6.48 5.80
C THR A 27 21.24 5.04 5.37
N ASP A 28 22.23 4.15 5.51
CA ASP A 28 22.09 2.73 5.20
C ASP A 28 20.91 2.07 5.96
N GLY A 29 20.67 2.51 7.21
CA GLY A 29 19.53 2.06 8.01
C GLY A 29 18.17 2.42 7.38
N ALA A 30 18.06 3.61 6.79
CA ALA A 30 16.84 4.02 6.08
C ALA A 30 16.57 3.09 4.88
N GLN A 31 17.63 2.70 4.15
CA GLN A 31 17.51 1.83 2.99
C GLN A 31 17.01 0.42 3.37
N ILE A 32 17.51 -0.15 4.46
CA ILE A 32 17.02 -1.43 4.98
C ILE A 32 15.53 -1.32 5.35
N MET A 33 15.12 -0.25 6.04
CA MET A 33 13.72 -0.04 6.42
C MET A 33 12.80 0.11 5.20
N VAL A 34 13.26 0.76 4.12
CA VAL A 34 12.51 0.84 2.86
C VAL A 34 12.30 -0.54 2.25
N TRP A 35 13.33 -1.39 2.21
CA TRP A 35 13.17 -2.75 1.69
C TRP A 35 12.23 -3.61 2.54
N VAL A 36 12.30 -3.49 3.87
CA VAL A 36 11.35 -4.13 4.77
C VAL A 36 9.92 -3.63 4.52
N ALA A 37 9.74 -2.32 4.34
CA ALA A 37 8.45 -1.72 4.03
C ALA A 37 7.88 -2.27 2.72
N VAL A 38 8.68 -2.28 1.65
CA VAL A 38 8.30 -2.89 0.36
C VAL A 38 7.92 -4.35 0.54
N GLY A 39 8.71 -5.13 1.29
CA GLY A 39 8.42 -6.53 1.60
C GLY A 39 7.08 -6.72 2.31
N LEU A 40 6.75 -5.87 3.29
CA LEU A 40 5.46 -5.89 3.99
C LEU A 40 4.29 -5.55 3.05
N LEU A 41 4.46 -4.60 2.14
CA LEU A 41 3.45 -4.23 1.14
C LEU A 41 3.21 -5.38 0.16
N LEU A 42 4.26 -6.02 -0.34
CA LEU A 42 4.15 -7.19 -1.22
C LEU A 42 3.52 -8.38 -0.51
N LEU A 43 3.90 -8.63 0.75
CA LEU A 43 3.29 -9.66 1.59
C LEU A 43 1.79 -9.40 1.79
N SER A 44 1.41 -8.16 2.09
CA SER A 44 0.00 -7.76 2.21
C SER A 44 -0.79 -8.11 0.95
N PHE A 45 -0.23 -7.82 -0.22
CA PHE A 45 -0.82 -8.16 -1.51
C PHE A 45 -0.93 -9.67 -1.72
N GLY A 46 0.15 -10.41 -1.48
CA GLY A 46 0.19 -11.86 -1.61
C GLY A 46 -0.83 -12.56 -0.71
N LEU A 47 -1.05 -12.05 0.50
CA LEU A 47 -2.06 -12.59 1.42
C LEU A 47 -3.50 -12.31 0.98
N ARG A 48 -3.73 -11.29 0.14
CA ARG A 48 -5.09 -10.84 -0.25
C ARG A 48 -5.61 -11.56 -1.50
N ILE A 49 -4.74 -11.89 -2.44
CA ILE A 49 -5.12 -12.51 -3.73
C ILE A 49 -5.84 -13.87 -3.57
N PRO A 50 -5.32 -14.85 -2.80
CA PRO A 50 -5.93 -16.19 -2.70
C PRO A 50 -7.31 -16.16 -2.03
N ARG A 51 -7.52 -15.23 -1.10
CA ARG A 51 -8.75 -15.15 -0.29
C ARG A 51 -9.98 -14.75 -1.09
N ARG A 52 -9.78 -14.10 -2.25
CA ARG A 52 -10.87 -13.69 -3.15
C ARG A 52 -11.63 -14.89 -3.74
N GLN A 53 -10.98 -16.04 -3.88
CA GLN A 53 -11.57 -17.22 -4.51
C GLN A 53 -12.70 -17.84 -3.68
N HIS A 54 -12.76 -17.56 -2.37
CA HIS A 54 -13.74 -18.14 -1.44
C HIS A 54 -14.81 -17.14 -0.95
N VAL A 55 -15.06 -16.07 -1.71
CA VAL A 55 -16.02 -15.03 -1.32
C VAL A 55 -17.42 -15.28 -1.91
N VAL A 56 -18.43 -15.21 -1.04
CA VAL A 56 -19.87 -15.30 -1.37
C VAL A 56 -20.22 -14.26 -2.44
N ALA A 57 -21.10 -14.61 -3.39
CA ALA A 57 -21.43 -13.78 -4.56
C ALA A 57 -21.80 -12.33 -4.20
N GLU A 58 -22.56 -12.15 -3.12
CA GLU A 58 -23.03 -10.86 -2.60
C GLU A 58 -21.90 -9.92 -2.16
N LEU A 59 -20.76 -10.46 -1.71
CA LEU A 59 -19.63 -9.69 -1.23
C LEU A 59 -18.57 -9.41 -2.30
N ARG A 60 -18.69 -10.00 -3.51
CA ARG A 60 -17.69 -9.85 -4.57
C ARG A 60 -17.52 -8.40 -5.04
N ALA A 61 -18.60 -7.61 -5.03
CA ALA A 61 -18.52 -6.21 -5.43
C ALA A 61 -17.67 -5.39 -4.43
N ALA A 62 -17.90 -5.60 -3.13
CA ALA A 62 -17.15 -4.93 -2.08
C ALA A 62 -15.66 -5.36 -2.07
N GLU A 63 -15.37 -6.65 -2.30
CA GLU A 63 -13.98 -7.14 -2.43
C GLU A 63 -13.26 -6.56 -3.66
N ARG A 64 -13.97 -6.35 -4.79
CA ARG A 64 -13.37 -5.66 -5.96
C ARG A 64 -12.98 -4.22 -5.60
N THR A 65 -13.83 -3.52 -4.85
CA THR A 65 -13.54 -2.15 -4.39
C THR A 65 -12.35 -2.13 -3.42
N LEU A 66 -12.29 -3.07 -2.47
CA LEU A 66 -11.12 -3.24 -1.60
C LEU A 66 -9.83 -3.45 -2.41
N LEU A 67 -9.87 -4.30 -3.44
CA LEU A 67 -8.71 -4.55 -4.30
C LEU A 67 -8.27 -3.30 -5.07
N ARG A 68 -9.21 -2.46 -5.51
CA ARG A 68 -8.90 -1.18 -6.17
C ARG A 68 -8.15 -0.25 -5.22
N PHE A 69 -8.59 -0.14 -3.97
CA PHE A 69 -7.91 0.69 -2.98
C PHE A 69 -6.55 0.12 -2.57
N HIS A 70 -6.41 -1.21 -2.47
CA HIS A 70 -5.10 -1.86 -2.32
C HIS A 70 -4.20 -1.49 -3.51
N GLY A 71 -4.73 -1.59 -4.74
CA GLY A 71 -4.02 -1.22 -5.97
C GLY A 71 -3.55 0.23 -5.96
N LEU A 72 -4.35 1.14 -5.41
CA LEU A 72 -3.95 2.53 -5.24
C LEU A 72 -2.74 2.68 -4.31
N SER A 73 -2.60 1.83 -3.29
CA SER A 73 -1.38 1.78 -2.47
C SER A 73 -0.14 1.34 -3.27
N LEU A 74 -0.28 0.44 -4.24
CA LEU A 74 0.83 0.10 -5.16
C LEU A 74 1.19 1.29 -6.06
N VAL A 75 0.20 2.04 -6.54
CA VAL A 75 0.47 3.25 -7.31
C VAL A 75 1.27 4.24 -6.47
N GLY A 76 0.91 4.43 -5.20
CA GLY A 76 1.71 5.23 -4.27
C GLY A 76 3.16 4.73 -4.14
N LEU A 77 3.36 3.41 -4.08
CA LEU A 77 4.70 2.82 -4.02
C LEU A 77 5.50 3.04 -5.32
N LEU A 78 4.84 2.98 -6.49
CA LEU A 78 5.46 3.29 -7.77
C LEU A 78 5.89 4.75 -7.84
N ILE A 79 5.04 5.68 -7.43
CA ILE A 79 5.37 7.12 -7.36
C ILE A 79 6.55 7.33 -6.42
N TYR A 80 6.57 6.64 -5.26
CA TYR A 80 7.72 6.65 -4.37
C TYR A 80 8.99 6.13 -5.07
N GLY A 81 8.92 5.02 -5.79
CA GLY A 81 10.04 4.50 -6.58
C GLY A 81 10.58 5.54 -7.55
N LEU A 82 9.71 6.19 -8.31
CA LEU A 82 10.08 7.25 -9.26
C LEU A 82 10.68 8.49 -8.57
N SER A 83 10.44 8.70 -7.28
CA SER A 83 11.06 9.78 -6.50
C SER A 83 12.51 9.49 -6.06
N THR A 84 13.02 8.28 -6.32
CA THR A 84 14.41 7.88 -6.04
C THR A 84 15.28 8.06 -7.26
N GLU A 85 16.59 8.18 -7.06
CA GLU A 85 17.59 8.22 -8.15
C GLU A 85 17.46 7.03 -9.10
N GLY A 86 17.46 5.80 -8.57
CA GLY A 86 17.27 4.62 -9.40
C GLY A 86 15.94 4.61 -10.17
N GLY A 87 14.85 5.09 -9.58
CA GLY A 87 13.56 5.17 -10.29
C GLY A 87 13.52 6.26 -11.36
N ARG A 88 14.26 7.35 -11.16
CA ARG A 88 14.43 8.44 -12.10
C ARG A 88 15.28 8.05 -13.31
N ASP A 89 16.33 7.29 -13.07
CA ASP A 89 17.16 6.73 -14.13
C ASP A 89 16.36 5.78 -15.03
N LEU A 90 15.43 4.99 -14.47
CA LEU A 90 14.56 4.09 -15.22
C LEU A 90 13.63 4.83 -16.21
N ILE A 91 13.26 6.07 -15.94
CA ILE A 91 12.42 6.90 -16.82
C ILE A 91 13.25 7.88 -17.67
N GLY A 92 14.58 7.76 -17.64
CA GLY A 92 15.49 8.64 -18.40
C GLY A 92 15.51 10.09 -17.92
N GLN A 93 15.11 10.35 -16.67
CA GLN A 93 15.14 11.69 -16.08
C GLN A 93 16.19 11.76 -14.98
N ALA A 94 17.39 12.22 -15.31
CA ALA A 94 18.45 12.42 -14.33
C ALA A 94 18.03 13.44 -13.24
N LEU A 95 18.56 13.28 -12.02
CA LEU A 95 18.40 14.30 -10.99
C LEU A 95 19.05 15.63 -11.42
N PRO A 96 18.43 16.77 -11.08
CA PRO A 96 19.04 18.06 -11.28
C PRO A 96 20.37 18.18 -10.51
N PRO A 97 21.35 18.96 -11.01
CA PRO A 97 22.58 19.22 -10.28
C PRO A 97 22.31 19.90 -8.92
N PRO A 98 23.20 19.72 -7.92
CA PRO A 98 23.03 20.29 -6.59
C PRO A 98 22.80 21.81 -6.65
N GLY A 99 21.76 22.29 -5.98
CA GLY A 99 21.40 23.71 -5.94
C GLY A 99 20.44 24.18 -7.05
N SER A 100 20.06 23.32 -7.98
CA SER A 100 18.97 23.59 -8.93
C SER A 100 17.62 23.05 -8.41
N PRO A 101 16.49 23.70 -8.73
CA PRO A 101 15.17 23.27 -8.27
C PRO A 101 14.78 21.92 -8.87
N ASP A 102 14.23 21.03 -8.03
CA ASP A 102 13.73 19.71 -8.42
C ASP A 102 12.19 19.66 -8.33
N ASP A 103 11.51 20.36 -9.23
CA ASP A 103 10.05 20.47 -9.22
C ASP A 103 9.37 19.10 -9.29
N LEU A 104 9.86 18.21 -10.16
CA LEU A 104 9.36 16.84 -10.26
C LEU A 104 9.54 16.09 -8.93
N GLY A 105 10.67 16.28 -8.25
CA GLY A 105 10.96 15.61 -6.99
C GLY A 105 10.06 16.06 -5.88
N ILE A 106 9.78 17.36 -5.83
CA ILE A 106 8.82 17.95 -4.91
C ILE A 106 7.43 17.38 -5.18
N VAL A 107 6.98 17.36 -6.43
CA VAL A 107 5.67 16.81 -6.81
C VAL A 107 5.57 15.33 -6.43
N LEU A 108 6.56 14.51 -6.79
CA LEU A 108 6.55 13.08 -6.47
C LEU A 108 6.58 12.85 -4.95
N ALA A 109 7.41 13.60 -4.21
CA ALA A 109 7.52 13.54 -2.75
C ALA A 109 6.22 13.88 -2.03
N LEU A 110 5.38 14.75 -2.59
CA LEU A 110 4.05 15.10 -2.08
C LEU A 110 2.97 14.14 -2.58
N ALA A 111 3.08 13.66 -3.82
CA ALA A 111 2.08 12.81 -4.46
C ALA A 111 2.03 11.42 -3.84
N TRP A 112 3.17 10.77 -3.60
CA TRP A 112 3.18 9.39 -3.08
C TRP A 112 2.48 9.25 -1.71
N PRO A 113 2.70 10.08 -0.68
CA PRO A 113 2.01 9.92 0.59
C PRO A 113 0.52 10.26 0.47
N LEU A 114 0.16 11.21 -0.39
CA LEU A 114 -1.24 11.57 -0.64
C LEU A 114 -2.00 10.39 -1.27
N VAL A 115 -1.42 9.76 -2.29
CA VAL A 115 -2.00 8.59 -2.96
C VAL A 115 -2.12 7.41 -1.99
N LEU A 116 -1.10 7.18 -1.15
CA LEU A 116 -1.19 6.18 -0.09
C LEU A 116 -2.32 6.48 0.88
N ALA A 117 -2.47 7.71 1.36
CA ALA A 117 -3.54 8.10 2.28
C ALA A 117 -4.92 7.92 1.65
N LEU A 118 -5.10 8.34 0.39
CA LEU A 118 -6.33 8.17 -0.38
C LEU A 118 -6.66 6.71 -0.66
N GLY A 119 -5.68 5.81 -0.71
CA GLY A 119 -5.90 4.37 -0.76
C GLY A 119 -6.24 3.78 0.60
N LEU A 120 -5.45 4.13 1.63
CA LEU A 120 -5.49 3.50 2.94
C LEU A 120 -6.74 3.84 3.74
N VAL A 121 -7.17 5.11 3.73
CA VAL A 121 -8.33 5.57 4.51
C VAL A 121 -9.63 4.85 4.10
N PRO A 122 -10.07 4.90 2.82
CA PRO A 122 -11.28 4.21 2.41
C PRO A 122 -11.14 2.69 2.52
N LEU A 123 -9.93 2.14 2.35
CA LEU A 123 -9.68 0.72 2.56
C LEU A 123 -9.96 0.30 4.01
N LEU A 124 -9.43 1.03 4.99
CA LEU A 124 -9.66 0.76 6.40
C LEU A 124 -11.14 0.91 6.77
N MET A 125 -11.82 1.93 6.24
CA MET A 125 -13.26 2.12 6.45
C MET A 125 -14.07 0.96 5.89
N LEU A 126 -13.78 0.55 4.64
CA LEU A 126 -14.49 -0.53 3.97
C LEU A 126 -14.24 -1.88 4.65
N GLU A 127 -13.02 -2.16 5.11
CA GLU A 127 -12.74 -3.38 5.87
C GLU A 127 -13.47 -3.41 7.20
N ARG A 128 -13.53 -2.30 7.94
CA ARG A 128 -14.29 -2.21 9.18
C ARG A 128 -15.78 -2.41 8.94
N ALA A 129 -16.33 -1.86 7.86
CA ALA A 129 -17.73 -2.04 7.49
C ALA A 129 -18.06 -3.50 7.11
N LEU A 130 -17.14 -4.19 6.42
CA LEU A 130 -17.34 -5.58 5.97
C LEU A 130 -17.06 -6.64 7.03
N ALA A 131 -16.28 -6.32 8.06
CA ALA A 131 -15.96 -7.22 9.16
C ALA A 131 -17.20 -7.95 9.74
N PRO A 132 -18.29 -7.27 10.15
CA PRO A 132 -19.47 -7.95 10.69
C PRO A 132 -20.22 -8.80 9.64
N MET A 133 -20.32 -8.33 8.39
CA MET A 133 -21.04 -9.03 7.31
C MET A 133 -20.37 -10.36 6.95
N THR A 134 -19.03 -10.36 6.94
CA THR A 134 -18.26 -11.59 6.63
C THR A 134 -18.37 -12.66 7.72
N LEU A 135 -18.55 -12.26 8.98
CA LEU A 135 -18.80 -13.18 10.10
C LEU A 135 -20.19 -13.81 9.97
N ALA A 136 -21.21 -13.01 9.68
CA ALA A 136 -22.58 -13.50 9.47
C ALA A 136 -22.67 -14.52 8.32
N GLY A 137 -22.05 -14.21 7.17
CA GLY A 137 -22.04 -15.13 6.01
C GLY A 137 -21.33 -16.47 6.29
N GLN A 138 -20.29 -16.48 7.13
CA GLN A 138 -19.60 -17.71 7.53
C GLN A 138 -20.43 -18.60 8.46
N VAL A 139 -21.29 -18.01 9.29
CA VAL A 139 -22.20 -18.76 10.17
C VAL A 139 -23.27 -19.47 9.32
N VAL A 140 -23.82 -18.79 8.32
CA VAL A 140 -24.80 -19.38 7.40
C VAL A 140 -24.18 -20.51 6.59
N ALA A 141 -22.98 -20.31 6.03
CA ALA A 141 -22.29 -21.33 5.23
C ALA A 141 -21.82 -22.57 6.01
N ARG A 142 -21.84 -22.57 7.35
CA ARG A 142 -21.54 -23.75 8.19
C ARG A 142 -22.79 -24.53 8.59
N ARG A 143 -23.98 -23.97 8.38
CA ARG A 143 -25.26 -24.61 8.73
C ARG A 143 -25.84 -25.42 7.57
N PHE A 144 -25.28 -25.29 6.38
CA PHE A 144 -25.60 -26.04 5.18
C PHE A 144 -24.36 -26.80 4.71
#